data_AF-A0A652YVN4-F1
#
_entry.id   AF-A0A652YVN4-F1
#
_cell.length_a   1.000
_cell.length_b   1.000
_cell.length_c   1.000
_cell.angle_alpha   90.00
_cell.angle_beta   90.00
_cell.angle_gamma   90.00
#
_symmetry.space_group_name_H-M   'P 1'
#
loop_
_entity.id
_entity.type
_entity.pdbx_description
1 polymer ?
#
loop_
_entity_poly.entity_id
_entity_poly.type
_entity_poly.pdbx_seq_one_letter_code
_entity_poly.pdbx_strand_id
1 'polypeptide(L)'
;MRSSTARRAAVFGSTMLLLLGPIAAVASAEPSTPGVSDQAAHLPVELAEALQHDLALTPDQYLTRSELAQKLAEFADIARVQFPDSFAGVWLDDLGQAVVALASGQGNDAARSAAEKAGFQVNDVAQSESALQNEVSALNTWLESQPPAVADLVRGIAIDVVGNGVELTADPAAGLTLPDFLNTTVRHAAVPISVPPIVVDLLPATGSLTGDAALGGDAFGGISGFNGFKCSFGFNGTDASGRTVNISAGHCDPNRIAAGTQYASEAFPLVNNQPGPRVGYFAKSVFGPRDYSIINIDDQAKYRFDNNSVRVPFNRSVNIDGVADPVVGAPVCKAGSTTGYSCGVVTSVNRNAVVSEQPMSNLFTTDICVLQGDSGGPIMTGTRALGITSASTVATSSFCEVARAATLIGSPQPIQYGTPIKDILAENPGLKVRDY
;
A
#
# COMPACT_ATOMS: atom_id res chain seq x y z
N MET A 1 -67.01 -41.02 -49.44
CA MET A 1 -67.80 -39.83 -49.05
C MET A 1 -67.53 -39.59 -47.57
N ARG A 2 -66.78 -38.52 -47.22
CA ARG A 2 -67.24 -37.30 -46.51
C ARG A 2 -68.04 -37.65 -45.24
N SER A 3 -67.78 -37.18 -44.01
CA SER A 3 -67.12 -35.99 -43.44
C SER A 3 -67.13 -36.18 -41.90
N SER A 4 -66.04 -36.06 -41.14
CA SER A 4 -65.53 -34.88 -40.43
C SER A 4 -66.51 -34.09 -39.52
N THR A 5 -65.96 -33.69 -38.35
CA THR A 5 -66.38 -32.66 -37.35
C THR A 5 -67.28 -33.15 -36.19
N ALA A 6 -67.12 -32.76 -34.92
CA ALA A 6 -66.11 -31.98 -34.19
C ALA A 6 -66.32 -32.10 -32.65
N ARG A 7 -65.22 -31.90 -31.90
CA ARG A 7 -65.07 -31.25 -30.57
C ARG A 7 -66.05 -31.55 -29.43
N ARG A 8 -65.50 -32.06 -28.32
CA ARG A 8 -65.34 -31.36 -27.01
C ARG A 8 -64.81 -32.36 -25.97
N ALA A 9 -63.52 -32.29 -25.65
CA ALA A 9 -62.96 -32.95 -24.46
C ALA A 9 -62.76 -31.89 -23.38
N ALA A 10 -63.32 -32.16 -22.21
CA ALA A 10 -63.31 -31.30 -21.04
C ALA A 10 -61.92 -31.28 -20.39
N VAL A 11 -61.62 -30.11 -19.83
CA VAL A 11 -60.45 -29.78 -19.02
C VAL A 11 -60.45 -30.59 -17.73
N PHE A 12 -59.39 -31.35 -17.47
CA PHE A 12 -59.01 -31.77 -16.13
C PHE A 12 -57.72 -31.05 -15.74
N GLY A 13 -57.87 -30.01 -14.91
CA GLY A 13 -56.74 -29.32 -14.29
C GLY A 13 -56.05 -30.25 -13.29
N SER A 14 -54.75 -30.46 -13.47
CA SER A 14 -53.89 -31.14 -12.50
C SER A 14 -53.15 -30.07 -11.71
N THR A 15 -53.53 -29.87 -10.46
CA THR A 15 -52.88 -28.94 -9.54
C THR A 15 -51.61 -29.59 -9.02
N MET A 16 -50.46 -29.06 -9.45
CA MET A 16 -49.13 -29.46 -9.01
C MET A 16 -48.81 -28.72 -7.70
N LEU A 17 -48.92 -29.39 -6.54
CA LEU A 17 -48.44 -28.85 -5.28
C LEU A 17 -46.92 -28.99 -5.21
N LEU A 18 -46.20 -27.90 -5.51
CA LEU A 18 -44.80 -27.71 -5.17
C LEU A 18 -44.71 -27.26 -3.71
N LEU A 19 -44.30 -28.17 -2.80
CA LEU A 19 -43.89 -27.80 -1.44
C LEU A 19 -42.50 -27.15 -1.51
N LEU A 20 -42.47 -25.82 -1.63
CA LEU A 20 -41.31 -25.00 -1.29
C LEU A 20 -41.25 -24.85 0.24
N GLY A 21 -40.46 -25.71 0.89
CA GLY A 21 -40.06 -25.51 2.28
C GLY A 21 -38.98 -24.41 2.37
N PRO A 22 -38.94 -23.59 3.44
CA PRO A 22 -37.91 -22.58 3.60
C PRO A 22 -36.58 -23.27 3.90
N ILE A 23 -35.60 -23.07 3.03
CA ILE A 23 -34.20 -23.35 3.35
C ILE A 23 -33.80 -22.27 4.35
N ALA A 24 -33.79 -22.61 5.64
CA ALA A 24 -33.13 -21.80 6.64
C ALA A 24 -31.63 -21.88 6.35
N ALA A 25 -31.08 -20.83 5.74
CA ALA A 25 -29.65 -20.61 5.71
C ALA A 25 -29.18 -20.47 7.17
N VAL A 26 -28.55 -21.50 7.71
CA VAL A 26 -27.82 -21.39 8.96
C VAL A 26 -26.59 -20.56 8.64
N ALA A 27 -26.65 -19.26 8.93
CA ALA A 27 -25.48 -18.41 8.91
C ALA A 27 -24.56 -18.89 10.04
N SER A 28 -23.52 -19.64 9.69
CA SER A 28 -22.40 -19.88 10.60
C SER A 28 -21.71 -18.53 10.82
N ALA A 29 -21.97 -17.90 11.97
CA ALA A 29 -21.14 -16.80 12.41
C ALA A 29 -19.75 -17.37 12.73
N GLU A 30 -18.73 -16.95 11.98
CA GLU A 30 -17.34 -17.23 12.34
C GLU A 30 -17.06 -16.63 13.72
N PRO A 31 -16.29 -17.32 14.59
CA PRO A 31 -15.98 -16.79 15.90
C PRO A 31 -15.15 -15.51 15.75
N SER A 32 -15.73 -14.37 16.14
CA SER A 32 -15.03 -13.10 16.19
C SER A 32 -14.02 -13.11 17.34
N THR A 33 -12.80 -12.64 17.07
CA THR A 33 -11.79 -12.46 18.11
C THR A 33 -12.30 -11.38 19.09
N PRO A 34 -12.34 -11.64 20.42
CA PRO A 34 -12.81 -10.65 21.39
C PRO A 34 -12.03 -9.33 21.23
N GLY A 35 -12.75 -8.23 20.97
CA GLY A 35 -12.19 -6.88 20.79
C GLY A 35 -12.18 -6.36 19.34
N VAL A 36 -12.14 -7.22 18.31
CA VAL A 36 -12.17 -6.76 16.90
C VAL A 36 -13.52 -6.16 16.54
N SER A 37 -14.61 -6.78 17.01
CA SER A 37 -15.97 -6.28 16.77
C SER A 37 -16.24 -4.93 17.45
N ASP A 38 -15.62 -4.70 18.61
CA ASP A 38 -15.68 -3.40 19.27
C ASP A 38 -14.90 -2.35 18.48
N GLN A 39 -13.70 -2.67 17.98
CA GLN A 39 -12.93 -1.75 17.12
C GLN A 39 -13.65 -1.45 15.80
N ALA A 40 -14.25 -2.46 15.17
CA ALA A 40 -15.02 -2.31 13.93
C ALA A 40 -16.18 -1.31 14.09
N ALA A 41 -16.84 -1.30 15.25
CA ALA A 41 -17.91 -0.35 15.57
C ALA A 41 -17.43 1.11 15.69
N HIS A 42 -16.13 1.34 15.89
CA HIS A 42 -15.53 2.67 15.98
C HIS A 42 -14.92 3.15 14.66
N LEU A 43 -14.90 2.31 13.62
CA LEU A 43 -14.45 2.73 12.29
C LEU A 43 -15.46 3.70 11.65
N PRO A 44 -14.98 4.73 10.92
CA PRO A 44 -15.86 5.66 10.20
C PRO A 44 -16.76 4.95 9.19
N VAL A 45 -17.98 5.47 8.96
CA VAL A 45 -18.96 4.85 8.05
C VAL A 45 -18.43 4.74 6.62
N GLU A 46 -17.77 5.77 6.12
CA GLU A 46 -17.23 5.83 4.76
C GLU A 46 -15.96 4.98 4.63
N LEU A 47 -15.28 4.68 5.74
CA LEU A 47 -14.28 3.61 5.72
C LEU A 47 -14.98 2.27 5.46
N ALA A 48 -16.08 1.97 6.16
CA ALA A 48 -16.85 0.75 5.89
C ALA A 48 -17.38 0.71 4.44
N GLU A 49 -17.83 1.84 3.89
CA GLU A 49 -18.25 1.94 2.50
C GLU A 49 -17.09 1.73 1.52
N ALA A 50 -15.94 2.34 1.75
CA ALA A 50 -14.75 2.14 0.93
C ALA A 50 -14.26 0.69 0.98
N LEU A 51 -14.27 0.05 2.15
CA LEU A 51 -13.94 -1.37 2.29
C LEU A 51 -14.92 -2.25 1.52
N GLN A 52 -16.21 -1.96 1.59
CA GLN A 52 -17.22 -2.72 0.87
C GLN A 52 -17.15 -2.50 -0.66
N HIS A 53 -16.86 -1.27 -1.09
CA HIS A 53 -16.78 -0.89 -2.49
C HIS A 53 -15.50 -1.40 -3.17
N ASP A 54 -14.35 -1.16 -2.54
CA ASP A 54 -13.04 -1.43 -3.15
C ASP A 54 -12.57 -2.88 -2.90
N LEU A 55 -12.90 -3.46 -1.76
CA LEU A 55 -12.38 -4.78 -1.33
C LEU A 55 -13.46 -5.84 -1.13
N ALA A 56 -14.75 -5.46 -1.15
CA ALA A 56 -15.86 -6.32 -0.75
C ALA A 56 -15.69 -6.93 0.66
N LEU A 57 -15.07 -6.18 1.59
CA LEU A 57 -14.86 -6.59 2.97
C LEU A 57 -15.76 -5.81 3.93
N THR A 58 -16.18 -6.49 5.00
CA THR A 58 -16.73 -5.80 6.17
C THR A 58 -15.60 -5.17 7.02
N PRO A 59 -15.93 -4.18 7.87
CA PRO A 59 -14.99 -3.65 8.86
C PRO A 59 -14.31 -4.72 9.73
N ASP A 60 -15.07 -5.73 10.17
CA ASP A 60 -14.55 -6.85 10.96
C ASP A 60 -13.56 -7.70 10.17
N GLN A 61 -13.87 -8.01 8.91
CA GLN A 61 -12.98 -8.77 8.03
C GLN A 61 -11.70 -8.00 7.75
N TYR A 62 -11.80 -6.68 7.52
CA TYR A 62 -10.65 -5.80 7.33
C TYR A 62 -9.72 -5.86 8.53
N LEU A 63 -10.22 -5.57 9.73
CA LEU A 63 -9.42 -5.57 10.96
C LEU A 63 -8.83 -6.96 11.26
N THR A 64 -9.62 -8.03 11.09
CA THR A 64 -9.17 -9.40 11.33
C THR A 64 -8.03 -9.80 10.37
N ARG A 65 -8.18 -9.50 9.08
CA ARG A 65 -7.14 -9.81 8.07
C ARG A 65 -5.89 -8.95 8.28
N SER A 66 -6.05 -7.67 8.61
CA SER A 66 -4.93 -6.80 8.95
C SER A 66 -4.14 -7.30 10.16
N GLU A 67 -4.81 -7.74 11.23
CA GLU A 67 -4.17 -8.32 12.41
C GLU A 67 -3.48 -9.66 12.08
N LEU A 68 -4.14 -10.52 11.30
CA LEU A 68 -3.57 -11.79 10.87
C LEU A 68 -2.30 -11.59 10.03
N ALA A 69 -2.28 -10.59 9.15
CA ALA A 69 -1.09 -10.22 8.40
C ALA A 69 0.08 -9.83 9.32
N GLN A 70 -0.18 -9.11 10.41
CA GLN A 70 0.88 -8.72 11.35
C GLN A 70 1.45 -9.93 12.12
N LYS A 71 0.59 -10.85 12.56
CA LYS A 71 1.05 -12.12 13.16
C LYS A 71 1.90 -12.93 12.20
N LEU A 72 1.56 -12.89 10.92
CA LEU A 72 2.29 -13.58 9.87
C LEU A 72 3.65 -12.92 9.57
N ALA A 73 3.73 -11.59 9.61
CA ALA A 73 4.99 -10.86 9.53
C ALA A 73 5.93 -11.20 10.71
N GLU A 74 5.41 -11.20 11.93
CA GLU A 74 6.17 -11.58 13.13
C GLU A 74 6.69 -13.02 13.03
N PHE A 75 5.87 -13.95 12.53
CA PHE A 75 6.30 -15.31 12.26
C PHE A 75 7.40 -15.37 11.21
N ALA A 76 7.29 -14.60 10.12
CA ALA A 76 8.30 -14.55 9.07
C ALA A 76 9.67 -14.11 9.60
N ASP A 77 9.72 -13.11 10.48
CA ASP A 77 10.98 -12.67 11.08
C ASP A 77 11.66 -13.76 11.91
N ILE A 78 10.87 -14.53 12.66
CA ILE A 78 11.37 -15.67 13.43
C ILE A 78 11.82 -16.81 12.49
N ALA A 79 11.00 -17.12 11.48
CA ALA A 79 11.23 -18.23 10.56
C ALA A 79 12.46 -18.02 9.68
N ARG A 80 12.73 -16.77 9.25
CA ARG A 80 13.96 -16.39 8.53
C ARG A 80 15.22 -16.76 9.29
N VAL A 81 15.21 -16.58 10.60
CA VAL A 81 16.38 -16.87 11.46
C VAL A 81 16.46 -18.36 11.80
N GLN A 82 15.34 -19.00 12.12
CA GLN A 82 15.33 -20.39 12.58
C GLN A 82 15.41 -21.41 11.45
N PHE A 83 14.86 -21.11 10.28
CA PHE A 83 14.70 -22.04 9.16
C PHE A 83 15.16 -21.43 7.82
N PRO A 84 16.37 -20.83 7.73
CA PRO A 84 16.80 -20.07 6.55
C PRO A 84 16.85 -20.89 5.25
N ASP A 85 17.07 -22.21 5.34
CA ASP A 85 17.17 -23.10 4.18
C ASP A 85 15.80 -23.61 3.70
N SER A 86 14.74 -23.38 4.46
CA SER A 86 13.40 -23.90 4.15
C SER A 86 12.34 -22.80 4.06
N PHE A 87 12.44 -21.73 4.85
CA PHE A 87 11.47 -20.64 4.81
C PHE A 87 11.50 -19.93 3.45
N ALA A 88 10.34 -19.73 2.83
CA ALA A 88 10.22 -19.20 1.47
C ALA A 88 9.29 -17.97 1.35
N GLY A 89 8.78 -17.45 2.46
CA GLY A 89 7.96 -16.25 2.50
C GLY A 89 6.57 -16.49 3.06
N VAL A 90 5.79 -15.41 3.12
CA VAL A 90 4.43 -15.40 3.67
C VAL A 90 3.51 -14.46 2.89
N TRP A 91 2.22 -14.78 2.84
CA TRP A 91 1.17 -13.92 2.28
C TRP A 91 -0.20 -14.27 2.88
N LEU A 92 -1.16 -13.37 2.70
CA LEU A 92 -2.57 -13.72 2.77
C LEU A 92 -3.07 -14.10 1.37
N ASP A 93 -3.76 -15.23 1.24
CA ASP A 93 -4.42 -15.59 -0.03
C ASP A 93 -5.67 -14.74 -0.30
N ASP A 94 -6.30 -14.94 -1.46
CA ASP A 94 -7.51 -14.18 -1.87
C ASP A 94 -8.69 -14.36 -0.91
N LEU A 95 -8.72 -15.47 -0.15
CA LEU A 95 -9.72 -15.75 0.87
C LEU A 95 -9.36 -15.12 2.23
N GLY A 96 -8.18 -14.51 2.35
CA GLY A 96 -7.65 -13.92 3.58
C GLY A 96 -7.02 -14.92 4.53
N GLN A 97 -6.69 -16.13 4.07
CA GLN A 97 -6.00 -17.14 4.87
C GLN A 97 -4.50 -16.86 4.90
N ALA A 98 -3.90 -17.01 6.08
CA ALA A 98 -2.46 -16.85 6.25
C ALA A 98 -1.70 -18.07 5.75
N VAL A 99 -0.79 -17.85 4.80
CA VAL A 99 0.02 -18.89 4.17
C VAL A 99 1.50 -18.66 4.45
N VAL A 100 2.18 -19.74 4.81
CA VAL A 100 3.64 -19.83 4.93
C VAL A 100 4.15 -20.72 3.79
N ALA A 101 4.99 -20.17 2.91
CA ALA A 101 5.68 -20.99 1.92
C ALA A 101 6.92 -21.63 2.53
N LEU A 102 7.11 -22.91 2.23
CA LEU A 102 8.29 -23.68 2.62
C LEU A 102 8.87 -24.42 1.41
N ALA A 103 10.18 -24.31 1.23
CA ALA A 103 10.94 -25.13 0.30
C ALA A 103 11.54 -26.35 1.01
N SER A 104 11.90 -27.37 0.23
CA SER A 104 12.67 -28.50 0.75
C SER A 104 14.04 -28.02 1.24
N GLY A 105 14.42 -28.34 2.46
CA GLY A 105 15.68 -27.90 3.04
C GLY A 105 15.86 -28.34 4.48
N GLN A 106 17.00 -27.97 5.08
CA GLN A 106 17.24 -28.24 6.49
C GLN A 106 16.21 -27.50 7.35
N GLY A 107 15.57 -28.23 8.26
CA GLY A 107 14.58 -27.66 9.18
C GLY A 107 13.15 -27.57 8.62
N ASN A 108 12.86 -28.08 7.41
CA ASN A 108 11.52 -28.01 6.80
C ASN A 108 10.41 -28.59 7.71
N ASP A 109 10.61 -29.79 8.27
CA ASP A 109 9.62 -30.42 9.16
C ASP A 109 9.35 -29.59 10.42
N ALA A 110 10.39 -28.96 10.97
CA ALA A 110 10.28 -28.09 12.14
C ALA A 110 9.57 -26.78 11.80
N ALA A 111 9.87 -26.19 10.65
CA ALA A 111 9.21 -24.99 10.13
C ALA A 111 7.72 -25.24 9.88
N ARG A 112 7.38 -26.36 9.24
CA ARG A 112 5.99 -26.82 9.02
C ARG A 112 5.25 -26.97 10.34
N SER A 113 5.84 -27.70 11.28
CA SER A 113 5.25 -27.90 12.61
C SER A 113 5.01 -26.57 13.34
N ALA A 114 5.94 -25.61 13.19
CA ALA A 114 5.81 -24.29 13.79
C ALA A 114 4.67 -23.47 13.15
N ALA A 115 4.57 -23.48 11.81
CA ALA A 115 3.52 -22.78 11.06
C ALA A 115 2.12 -23.35 11.37
N GLU A 116 1.96 -24.67 11.32
CA GLU A 116 0.70 -25.35 11.62
C GLU A 116 0.27 -25.12 13.09
N LYS A 117 1.22 -25.15 14.03
CA LYS A 117 0.96 -24.82 15.44
C LYS A 117 0.54 -23.36 15.64
N ALA A 118 1.05 -22.44 14.83
CA ALA A 118 0.62 -21.04 14.81
C ALA A 118 -0.74 -20.84 14.10
N GLY A 119 -1.29 -21.89 13.48
CA GLY A 119 -2.58 -21.87 12.79
C GLY A 119 -2.49 -21.39 11.33
N PHE A 120 -1.30 -21.39 10.75
CA PHE A 120 -1.08 -20.98 9.36
C PHE A 120 -1.15 -22.17 8.40
N GLN A 121 -1.61 -21.90 7.18
CA GLN A 121 -1.55 -22.87 6.09
C GLN A 121 -0.11 -22.97 5.57
N VAL A 122 0.31 -24.18 5.22
CA VAL A 122 1.64 -24.40 4.64
C VAL A 122 1.51 -24.68 3.15
N ASN A 123 2.28 -23.97 2.35
CA ASN A 123 2.38 -24.19 0.91
C ASN A 123 3.80 -24.61 0.54
N ASP A 124 3.94 -25.77 -0.09
CA ASP A 124 5.25 -26.24 -0.55
C ASP A 124 5.66 -25.54 -1.85
N VAL A 125 6.88 -25.02 -1.89
CA VAL A 125 7.43 -24.30 -3.04
C VAL A 125 8.82 -24.79 -3.41
N ALA A 126 9.36 -24.33 -4.54
CA ALA A 126 10.60 -24.84 -5.10
C ALA A 126 11.85 -24.24 -4.47
N GLN A 127 11.82 -22.95 -4.11
CA GLN A 127 12.99 -22.17 -3.66
C GLN A 127 12.74 -21.54 -2.29
N SER A 128 13.74 -21.55 -1.42
CA SER A 128 13.72 -20.78 -0.17
C SER A 128 13.87 -19.28 -0.45
N GLU A 129 13.50 -18.45 0.53
CA GLU A 129 13.68 -17.00 0.45
C GLU A 129 15.16 -16.66 0.30
N SER A 130 16.03 -17.38 1.01
CA SER A 130 17.49 -17.25 0.92
C SER A 130 18.03 -17.60 -0.48
N ALA A 131 17.48 -18.63 -1.14
CA ALA A 131 17.85 -18.98 -2.51
C ALA A 131 17.46 -17.87 -3.49
N LEU A 132 16.23 -17.35 -3.38
CA LEU A 132 15.76 -16.24 -4.21
C LEU A 132 16.55 -14.94 -3.97
N GLN A 133 16.95 -14.66 -2.73
CA GLN A 133 17.84 -13.53 -2.41
C GLN A 133 19.23 -13.66 -3.06
N ASN A 134 19.76 -14.89 -3.13
CA ASN A 134 21.01 -15.15 -3.86
C ASN A 134 20.84 -14.93 -5.37
N GLU A 135 19.70 -15.32 -5.95
CA GLU A 135 19.39 -15.03 -7.35
C GLU A 135 19.29 -13.53 -7.63
N VAL A 136 18.61 -12.76 -6.78
CA VAL A 136 18.55 -11.30 -6.86
C VAL A 136 19.96 -10.69 -6.79
N SER A 137 20.81 -11.20 -5.90
CA SER A 137 22.19 -10.73 -5.75
C SER A 137 23.05 -11.03 -7.00
N ALA A 138 22.87 -12.22 -7.59
CA ALA A 138 23.52 -12.59 -8.85
C ALA A 138 23.03 -11.73 -10.02
N LEU A 139 21.73 -11.46 -10.10
CA LEU A 139 21.13 -10.56 -11.09
C LEU A 139 21.72 -9.15 -10.98
N ASN A 140 21.79 -8.59 -9.77
CA ASN A 140 22.38 -7.26 -9.55
C ASN A 140 23.85 -7.23 -9.98
N THR A 141 24.63 -8.24 -9.59
CA THR A 141 26.05 -8.36 -10.00
C THR A 141 26.19 -8.44 -11.52
N TRP A 142 25.29 -9.17 -12.19
CA TRP A 142 25.27 -9.23 -13.64
C TRP A 142 24.92 -7.87 -14.26
N LEU A 143 23.89 -7.18 -13.76
CA LEU A 143 23.49 -5.85 -14.24
C LEU A 143 24.62 -4.83 -14.13
N GLU A 144 25.39 -4.85 -13.03
CA GLU A 144 26.57 -3.99 -12.84
C GLU A 144 27.67 -4.22 -13.89
N SER A 145 27.74 -5.42 -14.47
CA SER A 145 28.69 -5.75 -15.55
C SER A 145 28.19 -5.38 -16.95
N GLN A 146 26.92 -4.98 -17.09
CA GLN A 146 26.33 -4.67 -18.38
C GLN A 146 26.55 -3.20 -18.78
N PRO A 147 26.52 -2.88 -20.10
CA PRO A 147 26.46 -1.50 -20.55
C PRO A 147 25.22 -0.77 -20.01
N PRO A 148 25.25 0.56 -19.81
CA PRO A 148 24.10 1.33 -19.33
C PRO A 148 22.83 1.09 -20.15
N ALA A 149 22.97 0.98 -21.47
CA ALA A 149 21.84 0.69 -22.38
C ALA A 149 21.11 -0.64 -22.11
N VAL A 150 21.72 -1.56 -21.36
CA VAL A 150 21.11 -2.83 -20.92
C VAL A 150 20.67 -2.73 -19.47
N ALA A 151 21.53 -2.19 -18.59
CA ALA A 151 21.21 -2.06 -17.17
C ALA A 151 19.99 -1.14 -16.93
N ASP A 152 19.89 -0.03 -17.66
CA ASP A 152 18.82 0.96 -17.53
C ASP A 152 17.45 0.44 -18.00
N LEU A 153 17.44 -0.69 -18.73
CA LEU A 153 16.20 -1.37 -19.10
C LEU A 153 15.51 -1.96 -17.87
N VAL A 154 16.25 -2.32 -16.83
CA VAL A 154 15.71 -2.83 -15.57
C VAL A 154 15.32 -1.67 -14.68
N ARG A 155 14.04 -1.61 -14.37
CA ARG A 155 13.38 -0.54 -13.62
C ARG A 155 12.88 -0.99 -12.26
N GLY A 156 12.96 -2.28 -11.96
CA GLY A 156 12.65 -2.81 -10.65
C GLY A 156 12.88 -4.31 -10.53
N ILE A 157 13.13 -4.76 -9.31
CA ILE A 157 13.39 -6.15 -8.94
C ILE A 157 12.67 -6.42 -7.62
N ALA A 158 11.93 -7.53 -7.53
CA ALA A 158 11.33 -8.00 -6.30
C ALA A 158 11.36 -9.53 -6.23
N ILE A 159 11.15 -10.09 -5.03
CA ILE A 159 10.83 -11.51 -4.88
C ILE A 159 9.32 -11.65 -4.98
N ASP A 160 8.86 -12.48 -5.92
CA ASP A 160 7.46 -12.90 -6.02
C ASP A 160 7.25 -14.07 -5.06
N VAL A 161 6.83 -13.76 -3.83
CA VAL A 161 6.63 -14.77 -2.77
C VAL A 161 5.50 -15.75 -3.10
N VAL A 162 4.50 -15.33 -3.88
CA VAL A 162 3.35 -16.16 -4.27
C VAL A 162 3.73 -17.07 -5.43
N GLY A 163 4.39 -16.52 -6.46
CA GLY A 163 4.89 -17.26 -7.60
C GLY A 163 6.20 -18.01 -7.36
N ASN A 164 6.82 -17.84 -6.18
CA ASN A 164 8.11 -18.39 -5.77
C ASN A 164 9.25 -18.12 -6.77
N GLY A 165 9.45 -16.85 -7.12
CA GLY A 165 10.46 -16.43 -8.08
C GLY A 165 10.93 -14.99 -7.92
N VAL A 166 11.55 -14.45 -8.97
CA VAL A 166 12.06 -13.07 -9.02
C VAL A 166 11.24 -12.30 -10.04
N GLU A 167 10.60 -11.22 -9.63
CA GLU A 167 9.90 -10.32 -10.54
C GLU A 167 10.87 -9.24 -11.05
N LEU A 168 10.92 -9.06 -12.36
CA LEU A 168 11.71 -8.03 -13.03
C LEU A 168 10.77 -7.04 -13.72
N THR A 169 10.88 -5.77 -13.37
CA THR A 169 10.26 -4.70 -14.13
C THR A 169 11.26 -4.21 -15.15
N ALA A 170 10.99 -4.40 -16.44
CA ALA A 170 11.88 -3.96 -17.50
C ALA A 170 11.09 -3.46 -18.71
N ASP A 171 11.72 -2.66 -19.58
CA ASP A 171 11.11 -2.26 -20.84
C ASP A 171 10.99 -3.49 -21.77
N PRO A 172 9.76 -4.00 -22.03
CA PRO A 172 9.58 -5.19 -22.85
C PRO A 172 9.93 -4.95 -24.32
N ALA A 173 9.97 -3.70 -24.80
CA ALA A 173 10.34 -3.38 -26.17
C ALA A 173 11.85 -3.47 -26.43
N ALA A 174 12.66 -3.52 -25.37
CA ALA A 174 14.11 -3.46 -25.47
C ALA A 174 14.80 -4.83 -25.66
N GLY A 175 14.05 -5.93 -25.64
CA GLY A 175 14.59 -7.26 -25.96
C GLY A 175 15.66 -7.75 -24.98
N LEU A 176 15.47 -7.49 -23.68
CA LEU A 176 16.41 -7.90 -22.64
C LEU A 176 16.62 -9.43 -22.68
N THR A 177 17.85 -9.85 -22.99
CA THR A 177 18.22 -11.27 -22.99
C THR A 177 18.86 -11.59 -21.64
N LEU A 178 18.11 -12.26 -20.78
CA LEU A 178 18.61 -12.70 -19.49
C LEU A 178 19.49 -13.95 -19.65
N PRO A 179 20.50 -14.12 -18.77
CA PRO A 179 21.21 -15.39 -18.64
C PRO A 179 20.25 -16.58 -18.45
N ASP A 180 20.62 -17.75 -18.97
CA ASP A 180 19.76 -18.95 -18.91
C ASP A 180 19.35 -19.35 -17.49
N PHE A 181 20.19 -19.06 -16.49
CA PHE A 181 19.89 -19.34 -15.09
C PHE A 181 18.80 -18.41 -14.49
N LEU A 182 18.41 -17.34 -15.19
CA LEU A 182 17.34 -16.40 -14.81
C LEU A 182 16.08 -16.56 -15.68
N ASN A 183 16.15 -17.31 -16.79
CA ASN A 183 15.05 -17.43 -17.76
C ASN A 183 13.84 -18.21 -17.26
N THR A 184 13.96 -19.01 -16.19
CA THR A 184 12.85 -19.82 -15.63
C THR A 184 12.08 -19.13 -14.52
N THR A 185 12.65 -18.07 -13.94
CA THR A 185 12.20 -17.52 -12.65
C THR A 185 11.74 -16.06 -12.77
N VAL A 186 12.05 -15.39 -13.90
CA VAL A 186 11.79 -13.97 -14.12
C VAL A 186 10.44 -13.68 -14.78
N ARG A 187 9.56 -12.96 -14.08
CA ARG A 187 8.31 -12.40 -14.63
C ARG A 187 8.50 -10.93 -15.00
N HIS A 188 8.03 -10.53 -16.18
CA HIS A 188 8.13 -9.14 -16.67
C HIS A 188 6.93 -8.30 -16.22
N ALA A 189 7.19 -7.17 -15.57
CA ALA A 189 6.20 -6.13 -15.27
C ALA A 189 6.51 -4.83 -16.03
N ALA A 190 5.45 -4.08 -16.36
CA ALA A 190 5.57 -2.82 -17.10
C ALA A 190 6.23 -1.71 -16.27
N VAL A 191 7.00 -0.84 -16.95
CA VAL A 191 7.75 0.26 -16.34
C VAL A 191 6.80 1.35 -15.80
N PRO A 192 6.98 1.82 -14.55
CA PRO A 192 6.25 2.98 -14.03
C PRO A 192 6.65 4.26 -14.77
N ILE A 193 5.65 5.08 -15.11
CA ILE A 193 5.86 6.40 -15.71
C ILE A 193 6.38 7.36 -14.64
N SER A 194 7.51 8.03 -14.90
CA SER A 194 7.96 9.15 -14.07
C SER A 194 7.04 10.36 -14.29
N VAL A 195 6.49 10.91 -13.22
CA VAL A 195 5.55 12.03 -13.28
C VAL A 195 6.17 13.23 -12.55
N PRO A 196 6.22 14.43 -13.16
CA PRO A 196 6.64 15.64 -12.44
C PRO A 196 5.69 15.90 -11.25
N PRO A 197 6.03 16.74 -10.27
CA PRO A 197 5.12 17.14 -9.19
C PRO A 197 4.07 18.19 -9.64
N ILE A 198 2.93 18.29 -8.94
CA ILE A 198 1.96 19.40 -9.17
C ILE A 198 2.58 20.67 -8.61
N VAL A 199 2.71 21.67 -9.48
CA VAL A 199 3.17 23.00 -9.06
C VAL A 199 2.03 23.72 -8.33
N VAL A 200 2.32 24.19 -7.11
CA VAL A 200 1.38 24.96 -6.29
C VAL A 200 1.30 26.39 -6.81
N ASP A 201 0.10 26.96 -6.86
CA ASP A 201 -0.07 28.40 -7.03
C ASP A 201 0.35 29.11 -5.74
N LEU A 202 1.34 30.00 -5.81
CA LEU A 202 1.96 30.61 -4.64
C LEU A 202 1.15 31.78 -4.06
N LEU A 203 -0.10 31.94 -4.51
CA LEU A 203 -0.99 32.99 -4.04
C LEU A 203 -1.63 32.58 -2.69
N PRO A 204 -1.60 33.44 -1.64
CA PRO A 204 -2.20 33.08 -0.37
C PRO A 204 -3.71 32.84 -0.48
N ALA A 205 -4.23 31.83 0.23
CA ALA A 205 -5.66 31.62 0.34
C ALA A 205 -6.32 32.81 1.08
N THR A 206 -7.35 33.42 0.48
CA THR A 206 -8.20 34.42 1.14
C THR A 206 -9.41 33.72 1.78
N GLY A 207 -9.17 32.85 2.77
CA GLY A 207 -10.25 32.10 3.43
C GLY A 207 -9.83 31.50 4.77
N SER A 208 -10.79 31.36 5.68
CA SER A 208 -10.60 30.69 6.97
C SER A 208 -10.41 29.19 6.76
N LEU A 209 -9.36 28.63 7.38
CA LEU A 209 -9.12 27.18 7.41
C LEU A 209 -10.33 26.49 8.04
N THR A 210 -10.96 25.55 7.33
CA THR A 210 -12.00 24.70 7.91
C THR A 210 -11.33 23.55 8.65
N GLY A 211 -11.13 23.71 9.95
CA GLY A 211 -10.57 22.71 10.85
C GLY A 211 -9.22 23.11 11.44
N ASP A 212 -9.12 23.11 12.76
CA ASP A 212 -7.87 23.41 13.47
C ASP A 212 -6.84 22.27 13.30
N ALA A 213 -7.27 21.02 13.23
CA ALA A 213 -6.39 19.86 13.12
C ALA A 213 -5.85 19.65 11.69
N ALA A 214 -4.56 19.32 11.58
CA ALA A 214 -3.91 18.81 10.38
C ALA A 214 -3.80 17.28 10.49
N LEU A 215 -4.44 16.58 9.56
CA LEU A 215 -4.59 15.13 9.56
C LEU A 215 -3.70 14.50 8.48
N GLY A 216 -3.39 13.22 8.63
CA GLY A 216 -2.81 12.46 7.53
C GLY A 216 -3.75 12.44 6.31
N GLY A 217 -3.22 12.66 5.11
CA GLY A 217 -4.00 12.81 3.88
C GLY A 217 -4.42 14.25 3.58
N ASP A 218 -4.23 15.21 4.49
CA ASP A 218 -4.45 16.62 4.20
C ASP A 218 -3.44 17.17 3.19
N ALA A 219 -3.92 18.08 2.33
CA ALA A 219 -3.08 18.74 1.34
C ALA A 219 -2.07 19.70 2.01
N PHE A 220 -0.82 19.64 1.55
CA PHE A 220 0.19 20.64 1.88
C PHE A 220 1.06 20.99 0.67
N GLY A 221 1.63 22.19 0.70
CA GLY A 221 2.61 22.69 -0.23
C GLY A 221 3.99 22.71 0.43
N GLY A 222 4.97 22.04 -0.18
CA GLY A 222 6.38 22.28 0.11
C GLY A 222 6.90 23.39 -0.80
N ILE A 223 7.41 24.49 -0.24
CA ILE A 223 7.77 25.70 -1.00
C ILE A 223 9.20 26.14 -0.68
N SER A 224 9.97 26.46 -1.71
CA SER A 224 11.30 27.08 -1.60
C SER A 224 11.47 28.12 -2.71
N GLY A 225 11.46 29.41 -2.34
CA GLY A 225 11.48 30.51 -3.30
C GLY A 225 10.26 30.46 -4.23
N PHE A 226 10.49 30.33 -5.54
CA PHE A 226 9.44 30.24 -6.56
C PHE A 226 9.05 28.80 -6.91
N ASN A 227 9.66 27.79 -6.27
CA ASN A 227 9.34 26.39 -6.50
C ASN A 227 8.37 25.90 -5.42
N GLY A 228 7.29 25.23 -5.81
CA GLY A 228 6.31 24.67 -4.87
C GLY A 228 5.70 23.38 -5.37
N PHE A 229 5.57 22.37 -4.50
CA PHE A 229 4.98 21.06 -4.81
C PHE A 229 3.79 20.76 -3.92
N LYS A 230 2.67 20.33 -4.51
CA LYS A 230 1.50 19.85 -3.77
C LYS A 230 1.69 18.37 -3.42
N CYS A 231 1.54 18.07 -2.14
CA CYS A 231 1.61 16.73 -1.58
C CYS A 231 0.56 16.57 -0.46
N SER A 232 0.58 15.41 0.18
CA SER A 232 -0.27 15.06 1.32
C SER A 232 0.57 14.86 2.59
N PHE A 233 0.12 15.40 3.71
CA PHE A 233 0.70 15.08 5.01
C PHE A 233 0.57 13.58 5.26
N GLY A 234 1.60 12.94 5.81
CA GLY A 234 1.57 11.51 6.10
C GLY A 234 1.16 11.27 7.54
N PHE A 235 2.10 10.86 8.39
CA PHE A 235 1.82 10.60 9.81
C PHE A 235 2.36 11.71 10.70
N ASN A 236 1.52 12.17 11.62
CA ASN A 236 1.97 13.02 12.72
C ASN A 236 2.78 12.19 13.72
N GLY A 237 3.78 12.82 14.32
CA GLY A 237 4.75 12.11 15.14
C GLY A 237 5.55 13.03 16.05
N THR A 238 6.59 12.46 16.64
CA THR A 238 7.59 13.19 17.41
C THR A 238 8.99 12.73 17.04
N ASP A 239 9.95 13.66 17.02
CA ASP A 239 11.36 13.29 16.89
C ASP A 239 12.00 12.89 18.24
N ALA A 240 13.30 12.56 18.21
CA ALA A 240 14.06 12.16 19.39
C ALA A 240 14.09 13.19 20.53
N SER A 241 13.85 14.47 20.21
CA SER A 241 13.79 15.57 21.18
C SER A 241 12.37 15.87 21.67
N GLY A 242 11.38 15.11 21.21
CA GLY A 242 9.97 15.34 21.51
C GLY A 242 9.34 16.48 20.71
N ARG A 243 9.99 16.99 19.66
CA ARG A 243 9.37 18.00 18.78
C ARG A 243 8.31 17.34 17.92
N THR A 244 7.16 18.01 17.77
CA THR A 244 6.10 17.60 16.83
C THR A 244 6.62 17.63 15.40
N VAL A 245 6.40 16.54 14.68
CA VAL A 245 6.78 16.40 13.28
C VAL A 245 5.63 15.83 12.45
N ASN A 246 5.70 16.00 11.13
CA ASN A 246 4.96 15.19 10.18
C ASN A 246 5.95 14.40 9.31
N ILE A 247 5.66 13.13 9.06
CA ILE A 247 6.42 12.26 8.17
C ILE A 247 5.67 12.23 6.83
N SER A 248 6.32 12.68 5.76
CA SER A 248 5.74 12.73 4.39
C SER A 248 6.77 12.21 3.37
N ALA A 249 6.54 12.37 2.07
CA ALA A 249 7.48 11.94 1.02
C ALA A 249 8.64 12.93 0.85
N GLY A 250 9.81 12.44 0.43
CA GLY A 250 11.02 13.24 0.29
C GLY A 250 11.05 14.04 -1.02
N HIS A 251 10.43 13.52 -2.08
CA HIS A 251 10.29 14.26 -3.34
C HIS A 251 9.33 15.46 -3.24
N CYS A 252 8.59 15.60 -2.13
CA CYS A 252 7.75 16.77 -1.84
C CYS A 252 8.53 18.00 -1.41
N ASP A 253 9.83 17.86 -1.12
CA ASP A 253 10.71 18.96 -0.80
C ASP A 253 11.32 19.56 -2.10
N PRO A 254 10.96 20.79 -2.48
CA PRO A 254 11.53 21.44 -3.68
C PRO A 254 13.01 21.81 -3.55
N ASN A 255 13.61 21.72 -2.36
CA ASN A 255 15.00 22.03 -2.09
C ASN A 255 15.63 21.04 -1.07
N ARG A 256 15.58 19.75 -1.41
CA ARG A 256 16.09 18.64 -0.57
C ARG A 256 17.48 18.85 0.00
N ILE A 257 18.39 19.46 -0.77
CA ILE A 257 19.79 19.68 -0.36
C ILE A 257 19.92 20.67 0.81
N ALA A 258 18.91 21.51 1.02
CA ALA A 258 18.89 22.52 2.07
C ALA A 258 18.07 22.09 3.30
N ALA A 259 17.48 20.89 3.29
CA ALA A 259 16.72 20.35 4.41
C ALA A 259 17.54 20.41 5.72
N GLY A 260 16.90 20.88 6.80
CA GLY A 260 17.55 21.05 8.11
C GLY A 260 18.49 22.26 8.23
N THR A 261 18.65 23.08 7.19
CA THR A 261 19.43 24.32 7.23
C THR A 261 18.52 25.55 7.35
N GLN A 262 19.10 26.74 7.47
CA GLN A 262 18.36 28.01 7.41
C GLN A 262 17.66 28.27 6.06
N TYR A 263 17.99 27.50 5.03
CA TYR A 263 17.41 27.60 3.68
C TYR A 263 16.46 26.44 3.37
N ALA A 264 16.05 25.68 4.39
CA ALA A 264 15.11 24.58 4.23
C ALA A 264 13.79 25.05 3.59
N SER A 265 13.21 24.20 2.76
CA SER A 265 11.86 24.42 2.24
C SER A 265 10.86 24.53 3.38
N GLU A 266 9.82 25.32 3.17
CA GLU A 266 8.76 25.57 4.12
C GLU A 266 7.51 24.76 3.77
N ALA A 267 6.75 24.36 4.78
CA ALA A 267 5.51 23.59 4.63
C ALA A 267 4.29 24.45 4.95
N PHE A 268 3.29 24.38 4.09
CA PHE A 268 2.04 25.15 4.20
C PHE A 268 0.84 24.22 3.98
N PRO A 269 -0.20 24.23 4.82
CA PRO A 269 -1.44 23.55 4.48
C PRO A 269 -2.04 24.20 3.24
N LEU A 270 -2.62 23.41 2.35
CA LEU A 270 -3.33 23.95 1.18
C LEU A 270 -4.83 23.93 1.43
N VAL A 271 -5.48 25.06 1.17
CA VAL A 271 -6.94 25.18 1.13
C VAL A 271 -7.32 25.70 -0.23
N ASN A 272 -8.17 24.95 -0.95
CA ASN A 272 -8.53 25.25 -2.34
C ASN A 272 -7.29 25.42 -3.24
N ASN A 273 -6.27 24.57 -3.05
CA ASN A 273 -4.96 24.62 -3.72
C ASN A 273 -4.14 25.91 -3.49
N GLN A 274 -4.53 26.75 -2.53
CA GLN A 274 -3.78 27.95 -2.17
C GLN A 274 -3.09 27.77 -0.80
N PRO A 275 -1.82 28.18 -0.65
CA PRO A 275 -1.11 28.13 0.62
C PRO A 275 -1.80 28.92 1.74
N GLY A 276 -1.98 28.24 2.88
CA GLY A 276 -2.33 28.85 4.15
C GLY A 276 -1.09 29.41 4.89
N PRO A 277 -1.17 29.63 6.22
CA PRO A 277 -0.02 30.04 7.01
C PRO A 277 1.03 28.93 7.11
N ARG A 278 2.31 29.29 7.18
CA ARG A 278 3.42 28.36 7.42
C ARG A 278 3.15 27.53 8.67
N VAL A 279 3.38 26.21 8.56
CA VAL A 279 3.24 25.27 9.67
C VAL A 279 4.55 24.60 10.06
N GLY A 280 5.57 24.67 9.22
CA GLY A 280 6.83 24.02 9.50
C GLY A 280 7.85 24.15 8.38
N TYR A 281 8.89 23.34 8.47
CA TYR A 281 9.97 23.26 7.47
C TYR A 281 10.49 21.82 7.36
N PHE A 282 11.06 21.50 6.21
CA PHE A 282 11.68 20.22 5.95
C PHE A 282 13.00 20.11 6.72
N ALA A 283 13.00 19.34 7.80
CA ALA A 283 14.17 19.11 8.66
C ALA A 283 15.10 18.03 8.09
N LYS A 284 14.54 17.07 7.34
CA LYS A 284 15.27 16.04 6.61
C LYS A 284 14.43 15.61 5.39
N SER A 285 15.09 15.36 4.27
CA SER A 285 14.45 14.86 3.05
C SER A 285 15.36 13.85 2.36
N VAL A 286 14.80 12.69 2.00
CA VAL A 286 15.48 11.56 1.36
C VAL A 286 14.64 11.13 0.17
N PHE A 287 15.24 11.13 -1.04
CA PHE A 287 14.60 10.65 -2.26
C PHE A 287 15.66 9.97 -3.15
N GLY A 288 15.58 8.64 -3.23
CA GLY A 288 16.70 7.72 -3.43
C GLY A 288 17.30 7.35 -2.06
N PRO A 289 18.11 6.31 -1.87
CA PRO A 289 17.60 4.93 -1.71
C PRO A 289 16.18 4.73 -1.10
N ARG A 290 15.52 5.73 -0.53
CA ARG A 290 14.12 5.71 -0.05
C ARG A 290 13.41 7.00 -0.44
N ASP A 291 12.13 7.12 -0.12
CA ASP A 291 11.37 8.34 -0.35
C ASP A 291 10.60 8.76 0.91
N TYR A 292 11.18 9.66 1.70
CA TYR A 292 10.55 10.25 2.88
C TYR A 292 11.13 11.62 3.24
N SER A 293 10.36 12.38 4.01
CA SER A 293 10.77 13.62 4.66
C SER A 293 10.27 13.67 6.10
N ILE A 294 10.97 14.46 6.92
CA ILE A 294 10.58 14.82 8.27
C ILE A 294 10.37 16.33 8.26
N ILE A 295 9.13 16.76 8.46
CA ILE A 295 8.74 18.16 8.54
C ILE A 295 8.66 18.52 10.03
N ASN A 296 9.53 19.40 10.49
CA ASN A 296 9.43 19.94 11.84
C ASN A 296 8.30 20.97 11.89
N ILE A 297 7.36 20.76 12.82
CA ILE A 297 6.21 21.64 13.00
C ILE A 297 6.59 22.78 13.93
N ASP A 298 6.27 24.00 13.51
CA ASP A 298 6.53 25.21 14.29
C ASP A 298 5.69 25.23 15.56
N ASP A 299 6.21 25.88 16.61
CA ASP A 299 5.54 25.99 17.91
C ASP A 299 4.09 26.51 17.81
N GLN A 300 3.85 27.53 16.97
CA GLN A 300 2.50 28.08 16.76
C GLN A 300 1.54 27.13 16.05
N ALA A 301 2.02 26.07 15.40
CA ALA A 301 1.22 25.10 14.65
C ALA A 301 1.13 23.73 15.34
N LYS A 302 1.92 23.47 16.39
CA LYS A 302 1.99 22.16 17.08
C LYS A 302 0.63 21.59 17.45
N TYR A 303 -0.27 22.41 17.99
CA TYR A 303 -1.60 21.98 18.42
C TYR A 303 -2.42 21.34 17.28
N ARG A 304 -2.16 21.73 16.03
CA ARG A 304 -2.83 21.21 14.84
C ARG A 304 -2.40 19.78 14.53
N PHE A 305 -1.14 19.45 14.84
CA PHE A 305 -0.50 18.15 14.55
C PHE A 305 -0.45 17.24 15.79
N ASP A 306 -1.05 17.66 16.91
CA ASP A 306 -1.13 16.91 18.17
C ASP A 306 -2.25 15.86 18.13
N ASN A 307 -2.28 15.04 17.07
CA ASN A 307 -3.27 13.98 16.82
C ASN A 307 -2.62 12.79 16.10
N ASN A 308 -3.22 11.60 16.19
CA ASN A 308 -2.86 10.37 15.47
C ASN A 308 -3.81 10.09 14.31
N SER A 309 -4.41 11.11 13.72
CA SER A 309 -5.62 10.97 12.91
C SER A 309 -5.33 11.05 11.40
N VAL A 310 -5.90 10.13 10.64
CA VAL A 310 -5.89 10.07 9.17
C VAL A 310 -7.27 10.48 8.64
N ARG A 311 -7.28 11.35 7.64
CA ARG A 311 -8.49 11.90 7.04
C ARG A 311 -9.30 10.83 6.32
N VAL A 312 -10.58 10.79 6.67
CA VAL A 312 -11.64 10.19 5.85
C VAL A 312 -12.55 11.34 5.38
N PRO A 313 -12.86 11.46 4.07
CA PRO A 313 -13.70 12.54 3.57
C PRO A 313 -15.05 12.63 4.30
N PHE A 314 -15.41 13.84 4.73
CA PHE A 314 -16.70 14.20 5.33
C PHE A 314 -17.08 13.49 6.66
N ASN A 315 -16.17 12.75 7.29
CA ASN A 315 -16.47 12.02 8.53
C ASN A 315 -15.33 12.07 9.55
N ARG A 316 -15.45 11.28 10.62
CA ARG A 316 -14.40 11.07 11.62
C ARG A 316 -13.17 10.47 10.95
N SER A 317 -12.02 10.90 11.43
CA SER A 317 -10.74 10.33 11.06
C SER A 317 -10.59 8.90 11.57
N VAL A 318 -9.69 8.14 10.95
CA VAL A 318 -9.16 6.91 11.55
C VAL A 318 -8.00 7.28 12.45
N ASN A 319 -7.98 6.77 13.68
CA ASN A 319 -6.86 6.96 14.58
C ASN A 319 -5.85 5.83 14.40
N ILE A 320 -4.57 6.21 14.35
CA ILE A 320 -3.46 5.29 14.29
C ILE A 320 -3.12 4.82 15.70
N ASP A 321 -2.98 3.52 15.91
CA ASP A 321 -2.68 2.90 17.21
C ASP A 321 -1.38 2.07 17.21
N GLY A 322 -0.61 2.16 16.12
CA GLY A 322 0.69 1.51 16.02
C GLY A 322 1.25 1.53 14.61
N VAL A 323 2.28 0.72 14.40
CA VAL A 323 2.96 0.53 13.11
C VAL A 323 2.87 -0.92 12.65
N ALA A 324 2.90 -1.14 11.35
CA ALA A 324 2.72 -2.44 10.72
C ALA A 324 3.81 -2.72 9.67
N ASP A 325 4.00 -4.01 9.37
CA ASP A 325 4.79 -4.49 8.24
C ASP A 325 3.88 -4.80 7.03
N PRO A 326 4.31 -4.47 5.81
CA PRO A 326 3.59 -4.87 4.60
C PRO A 326 3.72 -6.37 4.39
N VAL A 327 2.59 -7.02 4.12
CA VAL A 327 2.48 -8.45 3.81
C VAL A 327 1.61 -8.60 2.57
N VAL A 328 2.08 -9.34 1.57
CA VAL A 328 1.31 -9.56 0.32
C VAL A 328 -0.07 -10.12 0.64
N GLY A 329 -1.11 -9.59 0.00
CA GLY A 329 -2.52 -9.91 0.24
C GLY A 329 -3.16 -9.21 1.43
N ALA A 330 -2.39 -8.53 2.29
CA ALA A 330 -2.96 -7.76 3.39
C ALA A 330 -3.82 -6.60 2.87
N PRO A 331 -5.04 -6.40 3.40
CA PRO A 331 -5.87 -5.29 2.99
C PRO A 331 -5.30 -3.98 3.55
N VAL A 332 -5.36 -2.94 2.73
CA VAL A 332 -4.78 -1.64 3.01
C VAL A 332 -5.71 -0.54 2.52
N CYS A 333 -5.63 0.61 3.18
CA CYS A 333 -6.28 1.83 2.73
C CYS A 333 -5.27 2.98 2.71
N LYS A 334 -5.51 3.97 1.87
CA LYS A 334 -4.68 5.17 1.77
C LYS A 334 -5.53 6.42 1.77
N ALA A 335 -4.99 7.51 2.31
CA ALA A 335 -5.56 8.84 2.24
C ALA A 335 -4.62 9.78 1.47
N GLY A 336 -5.16 10.61 0.59
CA GLY A 336 -4.39 11.58 -0.18
C GLY A 336 -5.22 12.78 -0.63
N SER A 337 -4.54 13.88 -0.93
CA SER A 337 -5.16 15.17 -1.25
C SER A 337 -5.81 15.25 -2.63
N THR A 338 -5.58 14.25 -3.48
CA THR A 338 -6.08 14.23 -4.87
C THR A 338 -7.13 13.14 -5.05
N THR A 339 -6.82 11.88 -4.73
CA THR A 339 -7.77 10.77 -4.89
C THR A 339 -8.56 10.46 -3.62
N GLY A 340 -8.31 11.18 -2.53
CA GLY A 340 -9.01 10.98 -1.27
C GLY A 340 -8.67 9.63 -0.64
N TYR A 341 -9.69 9.00 -0.07
CA TYR A 341 -9.57 7.75 0.67
C TYR A 341 -9.99 6.57 -0.21
N SER A 342 -9.13 5.56 -0.34
CA SER A 342 -9.46 4.33 -1.07
C SER A 342 -8.69 3.14 -0.53
N CYS A 343 -9.18 1.94 -0.81
CA CYS A 343 -8.61 0.69 -0.31
C CYS A 343 -8.20 -0.27 -1.43
N GLY A 344 -7.40 -1.26 -1.07
CA GLY A 344 -6.78 -2.25 -1.95
C GLY A 344 -5.99 -3.28 -1.15
N VAL A 345 -5.10 -4.01 -1.80
CA VAL A 345 -4.24 -5.02 -1.16
C VAL A 345 -2.76 -4.76 -1.45
N VAL A 346 -1.89 -5.21 -0.56
CA VAL A 346 -0.46 -5.26 -0.85
C VAL A 346 -0.19 -6.32 -1.92
N THR A 347 0.51 -5.94 -2.99
CA THR A 347 0.82 -6.81 -4.13
C THR A 347 2.26 -7.28 -4.18
N SER A 348 3.19 -6.54 -3.58
CA SER A 348 4.60 -6.90 -3.50
C SER A 348 5.27 -6.21 -2.31
N VAL A 349 6.36 -6.79 -1.82
CA VAL A 349 7.18 -6.27 -0.70
C VAL A 349 8.66 -6.40 -1.06
N ASN A 350 9.53 -5.70 -0.33
CA ASN A 350 10.98 -5.72 -0.54
C ASN A 350 11.40 -5.40 -1.98
N ARG A 351 10.65 -4.51 -2.64
CA ARG A 351 10.85 -4.16 -4.05
C ARG A 351 11.89 -3.08 -4.19
N ASN A 352 12.89 -3.34 -5.02
CA ASN A 352 13.74 -2.30 -5.57
C ASN A 352 13.09 -1.74 -6.83
N ALA A 353 13.04 -0.42 -6.98
CA ALA A 353 12.46 0.22 -8.14
C ALA A 353 13.17 1.52 -8.47
N VAL A 354 13.17 1.95 -9.73
CA VAL A 354 13.71 3.26 -10.10
C VAL A 354 12.55 4.22 -10.35
N VAL A 355 12.38 5.16 -9.42
CA VAL A 355 11.32 6.18 -9.42
C VAL A 355 11.95 7.53 -9.79
N SER A 356 11.50 8.15 -10.89
CA SER A 356 12.03 9.43 -11.38
C SER A 356 13.56 9.49 -11.40
N GLU A 357 14.16 8.45 -12.00
CA GLU A 357 15.63 8.27 -12.12
C GLU A 357 16.36 8.06 -10.80
N GLN A 358 15.65 7.99 -9.66
CA GLN A 358 16.22 7.69 -8.36
C GLN A 358 16.00 6.21 -8.03
N PRO A 359 17.08 5.46 -7.72
CA PRO A 359 16.94 4.09 -7.24
C PRO A 359 16.32 4.10 -5.84
N MET A 360 15.28 3.32 -5.66
CA MET A 360 14.60 3.08 -4.41
C MET A 360 14.79 1.63 -3.99
N SER A 361 14.87 1.42 -2.69
CA SER A 361 15.01 0.12 -2.07
C SER A 361 13.92 -0.11 -1.03
N ASN A 362 13.55 -1.39 -0.88
CA ASN A 362 12.59 -1.86 0.10
C ASN A 362 11.21 -1.19 0.03
N LEU A 363 10.73 -0.89 -1.17
CA LEU A 363 9.35 -0.44 -1.36
C LEU A 363 8.38 -1.61 -1.21
N PHE A 364 7.15 -1.31 -0.83
CA PHE A 364 6.02 -2.22 -1.04
C PHE A 364 5.10 -1.65 -2.12
N THR A 365 4.30 -2.50 -2.76
CA THR A 365 3.30 -2.06 -3.72
C THR A 365 1.90 -2.47 -3.33
N THR A 366 0.92 -1.71 -3.79
CA THR A 366 -0.51 -2.02 -3.67
C THR A 366 -1.18 -1.87 -5.04
N ASP A 367 -2.38 -2.39 -5.20
CA ASP A 367 -3.25 -2.18 -6.37
C ASP A 367 -4.11 -0.91 -6.27
N ILE A 368 -3.86 -0.07 -5.25
CA ILE A 368 -4.60 1.16 -5.07
C ILE A 368 -4.21 2.17 -6.15
N CYS A 369 -5.20 2.75 -6.81
CA CYS A 369 -4.98 3.89 -7.70
C CYS A 369 -4.57 5.13 -6.90
N VAL A 370 -3.49 5.77 -7.35
CA VAL A 370 -2.91 6.96 -6.75
C VAL A 370 -2.58 7.95 -7.85
N LEU A 371 -2.95 9.21 -7.64
CA LEU A 371 -2.67 10.29 -8.59
C LEU A 371 -1.71 11.32 -7.98
N GLN A 372 -1.17 12.16 -8.86
CA GLN A 372 -0.29 13.27 -8.48
C GLN A 372 -0.90 14.11 -7.34
N GLY A 373 -0.13 14.38 -6.28
CA GLY A 373 -0.59 15.10 -5.08
C GLY A 373 -0.97 14.20 -3.90
N ASP A 374 -1.21 12.91 -4.11
CA ASP A 374 -1.37 11.93 -3.02
C ASP A 374 -0.02 11.55 -2.37
N SER A 375 1.10 11.91 -3.02
CA SER A 375 2.46 11.77 -2.52
C SER A 375 2.60 12.16 -1.05
N GLY A 376 3.24 11.30 -0.25
CA GLY A 376 3.41 11.46 1.18
C GLY A 376 2.20 11.07 2.04
N GLY A 377 1.02 10.87 1.42
CA GLY A 377 -0.20 10.49 2.12
C GLY A 377 -0.07 9.12 2.79
N PRO A 378 -0.74 8.92 3.94
CA PRO A 378 -0.61 7.71 4.74
C PRO A 378 -1.23 6.50 4.05
N ILE A 379 -0.57 5.35 4.22
CA ILE A 379 -1.06 4.02 3.89
C ILE A 379 -1.16 3.25 5.21
N MET A 380 -2.30 2.62 5.44
CA MET A 380 -2.67 1.98 6.69
C MET A 380 -3.25 0.59 6.46
N THR A 381 -3.02 -0.30 7.42
CA THR A 381 -3.67 -1.61 7.51
C THR A 381 -4.32 -1.73 8.88
N GLY A 382 -5.62 -2.03 8.92
CA GLY A 382 -6.43 -1.88 10.12
C GLY A 382 -6.38 -0.44 10.64
N THR A 383 -5.87 -0.28 11.85
CA THR A 383 -5.62 1.00 12.52
C THR A 383 -4.12 1.32 12.64
N ARG A 384 -3.24 0.61 11.93
CA ARG A 384 -1.79 0.77 12.02
C ARG A 384 -1.20 1.47 10.80
N ALA A 385 -0.21 2.31 11.05
CA ALA A 385 0.60 2.93 10.00
C ALA A 385 1.42 1.86 9.28
N LEU A 386 1.24 1.72 7.97
CA LEU A 386 1.99 0.79 7.14
C LEU A 386 3.14 1.50 6.41
N GLY A 387 2.86 2.68 5.86
CA GLY A 387 3.81 3.43 5.07
C GLY A 387 3.25 4.72 4.50
N ILE A 388 4.03 5.40 3.68
CA ILE A 388 3.63 6.63 2.99
C ILE A 388 3.70 6.43 1.48
N THR A 389 2.82 7.11 0.75
CA THR A 389 2.76 7.06 -0.71
C THR A 389 4.00 7.69 -1.35
N SER A 390 4.71 6.94 -2.20
CA SER A 390 5.89 7.41 -2.92
C SER A 390 5.63 7.66 -4.40
N ALA A 391 5.11 6.66 -5.13
CA ALA A 391 4.95 6.75 -6.58
C ALA A 391 3.74 5.95 -7.07
N SER A 392 3.37 6.12 -8.35
CA SER A 392 2.37 5.30 -9.02
C SER A 392 2.64 5.13 -10.50
N THR A 393 2.23 3.99 -11.08
CA THR A 393 2.27 3.74 -12.54
C THR A 393 1.27 4.59 -13.33
N VAL A 394 0.26 5.16 -12.67
CA VAL A 394 -0.85 5.86 -13.33
C VAL A 394 -0.98 7.32 -12.88
N ALA A 395 0.04 7.90 -12.25
CA ALA A 395 -0.04 9.23 -11.65
C ALA A 395 -0.35 10.38 -12.64
N THR A 396 -0.17 10.18 -13.95
CA THR A 396 -0.57 11.13 -15.01
C THR A 396 -2.03 10.99 -15.48
N SER A 397 -2.75 9.96 -15.01
CA SER A 397 -4.14 9.76 -15.42
C SER A 397 -5.01 10.88 -14.86
N SER A 398 -5.97 11.35 -15.65
CA SER A 398 -6.88 12.41 -15.20
C SER A 398 -7.74 11.98 -14.02
N PHE A 399 -8.14 10.70 -14.01
CA PHE A 399 -8.98 10.10 -12.97
C PHE A 399 -8.66 8.62 -12.81
N CYS A 400 -8.92 8.08 -11.61
CA CYS A 400 -8.70 6.66 -11.32
C CYS A 400 -9.62 5.74 -12.13
N GLU A 401 -10.82 6.19 -12.47
CA GLU A 401 -11.77 5.49 -13.33
C GLU A 401 -11.20 5.29 -14.73
N VAL A 402 -10.46 6.27 -15.26
CA VAL A 402 -9.80 6.17 -16.57
C VAL A 402 -8.65 5.16 -16.49
N ALA A 403 -7.82 5.25 -15.44
CA ALA A 403 -6.74 4.31 -15.21
C ALA A 403 -7.25 2.87 -15.09
N ARG A 404 -8.34 2.66 -14.33
CA ARG A 404 -9.00 1.36 -14.17
C ARG A 404 -9.64 0.89 -15.48
N ALA A 405 -10.31 1.76 -16.23
CA ALA A 405 -10.90 1.39 -17.53
C ALA A 405 -9.84 0.98 -18.56
N ALA A 406 -8.64 1.59 -18.53
CA ALA A 406 -7.54 1.21 -19.40
C ALA A 406 -7.11 -0.26 -19.22
N THR A 407 -7.36 -0.84 -18.04
CA THR A 407 -7.06 -2.26 -17.76
C THR A 407 -7.95 -3.20 -18.56
N LEU A 408 -9.19 -2.81 -18.84
CA LEU A 408 -10.14 -3.58 -19.67
C LEU A 408 -9.69 -3.69 -21.13
N ILE A 409 -8.80 -2.79 -21.57
CA ILE A 409 -8.23 -2.78 -22.92
C ILE A 409 -6.76 -3.23 -22.94
N GLY A 410 -6.34 -3.94 -21.88
CA GLY A 410 -5.02 -4.60 -21.81
C GLY A 410 -3.90 -3.77 -21.18
N SER A 411 -4.20 -2.62 -20.57
CA SER A 411 -3.19 -1.91 -19.76
C SER A 411 -2.96 -2.62 -18.42
N PRO A 412 -1.75 -2.52 -17.83
CA PRO A 412 -1.49 -3.03 -16.48
C PRO A 412 -2.41 -2.38 -15.44
N GLN A 413 -2.70 -3.10 -14.35
CA GLN A 413 -3.40 -2.54 -13.20
C GLN A 413 -2.62 -1.36 -12.61
N PRO A 414 -3.31 -0.34 -12.05
CA PRO A 414 -2.67 0.70 -11.25
C PRO A 414 -1.82 0.08 -10.13
N ILE A 415 -0.60 0.58 -9.98
CA ILE A 415 0.30 0.19 -8.90
C ILE A 415 0.63 1.46 -8.12
N GLN A 416 0.43 1.43 -6.81
CA GLN A 416 0.97 2.39 -5.87
C GLN A 416 2.24 1.80 -5.25
N TYR A 417 3.29 2.61 -5.14
CA TYR A 417 4.49 2.31 -4.38
C TYR A 417 4.45 3.04 -3.05
N GLY A 418 4.74 2.34 -1.97
CA GLY A 418 4.84 2.89 -0.62
C GLY A 418 6.22 2.70 -0.03
N THR A 419 6.68 3.70 0.73
CA THR A 419 7.85 3.57 1.62
C THR A 419 7.35 3.03 2.97
N PRO A 420 7.83 1.86 3.45
CA PRO A 420 7.42 1.32 4.75
C PRO A 420 7.70 2.29 5.90
N ILE A 421 6.76 2.44 6.83
CA ILE A 421 6.95 3.38 7.94
C ILE A 421 8.06 2.92 8.88
N LYS A 422 8.14 1.60 9.15
CA LYS A 422 9.16 1.01 10.03
C LYS A 422 10.59 1.27 9.53
N ASP A 423 10.78 1.30 8.21
CA ASP A 423 12.06 1.66 7.59
C ASP A 423 12.44 3.12 7.85
N ILE A 424 11.49 4.04 7.72
CA ILE A 424 11.69 5.46 8.02
C ILE A 424 12.06 5.62 9.49
N LEU A 425 11.37 4.92 10.38
CA LEU A 425 11.66 4.96 11.82
C LEU A 425 13.05 4.37 12.14
N ALA A 426 13.44 3.26 11.50
CA ALA A 426 14.74 2.63 11.69
C ALA A 426 15.91 3.54 11.26
N GLU A 427 15.76 4.29 10.17
CA GLU A 427 16.76 5.26 9.71
C GLU A 427 16.82 6.56 10.54
N ASN A 428 15.86 6.77 11.42
CA ASN A 428 15.73 7.99 12.21
C ASN A 428 15.51 7.64 13.70
N PRO A 429 16.56 7.21 14.41
CA PRO A 429 16.44 6.81 15.82
C PRO A 429 15.78 7.89 16.67
N GLY A 430 14.71 7.49 17.38
CA GLY A 430 13.91 8.38 18.23
C GLY A 430 12.73 9.08 17.53
N LEU A 431 12.63 8.99 16.20
CA LEU A 431 11.39 9.32 15.48
C LEU A 431 10.30 8.32 15.85
N LYS A 432 9.07 8.80 16.05
CA LYS A 432 7.90 7.99 16.36
C LYS A 432 6.69 8.47 15.59
N VAL A 433 5.90 7.54 15.08
CA VAL A 433 4.49 7.79 14.73
C VAL A 433 3.71 7.96 16.02
N ARG A 434 2.73 8.85 16.00
CA ARG A 434 1.85 9.12 17.12
C ARG A 434 0.73 8.09 17.15
N ASP A 435 0.54 7.39 18.27
CA ASP A 435 -0.27 6.16 18.35
C ASP A 435 -1.11 5.97 19.64
N TYR A 436 -1.37 7.03 20.41
CA TYR A 436 -2.01 6.95 21.73
C TYR A 436 -3.49 6.58 21.77
#